data_AF-A0A7W7Q9U6-F1
#
_entry.id   AF-A0A7W7Q9U6-F1
#
_cell.length_a   1.000
_cell.length_b   1.000
_cell.length_c   1.000
_cell.angle_alpha   90.00
_cell.angle_beta   90.00
_cell.angle_gamma   90.00
#
_symmetry.space_group_name_H-M   'P 1'
#
loop_
_entity.id
_entity.type
_entity.pdbx_description
1 polymer ?
#
loop_
_entity_poly.entity_id
_entity_poly.type
_entity_poly.pdbx_seq_one_letter_code
_entity_poly.pdbx_strand_id
1 'polypeptide(L)'
;MDATLTNYWNTGGGRRYLESQRSGIAAGNLEVTRVLVLPRGQVANAREIIRRHVQAGVAVSIVVREDMAADPDLPEFEDYSLVTDRSGVTGVLMPRSAREADIFTTEERQVAHAEEVVELLAQYANDIDDIYS
;
A
#
# COMPACT_ATOMS: atom_id res chain seq x y z
N MET A 1 -10.39 -19.61 -1.32
CA MET A 1 -9.80 -18.66 -2.30
C MET A 1 -9.25 -17.52 -1.49
N ASP A 2 -7.95 -17.59 -1.19
CA ASP A 2 -7.24 -16.48 -0.57
C ASP A 2 -7.30 -15.29 -1.51
N ALA A 3 -7.88 -14.19 -1.03
CA ALA A 3 -7.75 -12.93 -1.72
C ALA A 3 -6.33 -12.44 -1.43
N THR A 4 -5.39 -12.76 -2.33
CA THR A 4 -4.10 -12.09 -2.37
C THR A 4 -4.32 -10.59 -2.60
N LEU A 5 -3.38 -9.74 -2.16
CA LEU A 5 -3.36 -8.31 -2.43
C LEU A 5 -3.76 -7.97 -3.88
N THR A 6 -3.18 -8.71 -4.83
CA THR A 6 -3.41 -8.58 -6.28
C THR A 6 -4.88 -8.79 -6.65
N ASN A 7 -5.62 -9.61 -5.89
CA ASN A 7 -7.04 -9.87 -6.15
C ASN A 7 -7.93 -8.72 -5.66
N TYR A 8 -7.63 -8.09 -4.52
CA TYR A 8 -8.46 -7.00 -3.97
C TYR A 8 -8.52 -5.79 -4.92
N TRP A 9 -7.37 -5.31 -5.39
CA TRP A 9 -7.28 -4.13 -6.27
C TRP A 9 -7.93 -4.34 -7.64
N ASN A 10 -8.22 -5.59 -7.99
CA ASN A 10 -8.97 -5.93 -9.21
C ASN A 10 -10.49 -6.00 -9.00
N THR A 11 -10.98 -6.01 -7.76
CA THR A 11 -12.41 -5.95 -7.44
C THR A 11 -13.03 -4.58 -7.73
N GLY A 12 -14.36 -4.51 -7.76
CA GLY A 12 -15.07 -3.24 -7.85
C GLY A 12 -14.85 -2.33 -6.62
N GLY A 13 -14.60 -2.90 -5.45
CA GLY A 13 -14.29 -2.16 -4.22
C GLY A 13 -12.94 -1.44 -4.33
N GLY A 14 -11.87 -2.20 -4.56
CA GLY A 14 -10.52 -1.65 -4.71
C GLY A 14 -10.42 -0.60 -5.83
N ARG A 15 -11.11 -0.81 -6.96
CA ARG A 15 -11.17 0.18 -8.06
C ARG A 15 -11.85 1.49 -7.64
N ARG A 16 -13.00 1.42 -6.95
CA ARG A 16 -13.71 2.61 -6.48
C ARG A 16 -12.90 3.36 -5.43
N TYR A 17 -12.25 2.63 -4.55
CA TYR A 17 -11.41 3.22 -3.51
C TYR A 17 -10.21 3.97 -4.13
N LEU A 18 -9.51 3.35 -5.08
CA LEU A 18 -8.40 4.02 -5.77
C LEU A 18 -8.85 5.28 -6.53
N GLU A 19 -10.03 5.26 -7.14
CA GLU A 19 -10.60 6.44 -7.80
C GLU A 19 -10.94 7.56 -6.80
N SER A 20 -11.41 7.20 -5.59
CA SER A 20 -11.61 8.16 -4.50
C SER A 20 -10.29 8.79 -4.04
N GLN A 21 -9.24 7.98 -3.89
CA GLN A 21 -7.90 8.49 -3.58
C GLN A 21 -7.40 9.45 -4.67
N ARG A 22 -7.48 9.02 -5.93
CA ARG A 22 -7.13 9.86 -7.09
C ARG A 22 -7.82 11.21 -7.07
N SER A 23 -9.12 11.22 -6.82
CA SER A 23 -9.92 12.45 -6.77
C SER A 23 -9.49 13.35 -5.61
N GLY A 24 -9.23 12.79 -4.43
CA GLY A 24 -8.78 13.54 -3.26
C GLY A 24 -7.37 14.11 -3.43
N ILE A 25 -6.45 13.33 -4.02
CA ILE A 25 -5.08 13.76 -4.34
C ILE A 25 -5.10 14.88 -5.37
N ALA A 26 -5.85 14.71 -6.47
CA ALA A 26 -5.96 15.74 -7.52
C ALA A 26 -6.56 17.06 -7.01
N ALA A 27 -7.41 16.99 -5.98
CA ALA A 27 -7.97 18.17 -5.31
C ALA A 27 -7.04 18.79 -4.24
N GLY A 28 -5.86 18.21 -4.00
CA GLY A 28 -4.93 18.63 -2.95
C GLY A 28 -5.46 18.38 -1.52
N ASN A 29 -6.41 17.46 -1.37
CA ASN A 29 -7.04 17.16 -0.09
C ASN A 29 -6.42 15.94 0.60
N LEU A 30 -5.69 15.10 -0.14
CA LEU A 30 -5.10 13.86 0.35
C LEU A 30 -3.67 13.70 -0.14
N GLU A 31 -2.81 13.20 0.73
CA GLU A 31 -1.55 12.57 0.41
C GLU A 31 -1.66 11.08 0.75
N VAL A 32 -1.15 10.21 -0.11
CA VAL A 32 -1.23 8.76 0.10
C VAL A 32 0.13 8.14 -0.17
N THR A 33 0.67 7.49 0.85
CA THR A 33 1.87 6.64 0.77
C THR A 33 1.43 5.18 0.89
N ARG A 34 1.98 4.31 0.03
CA ARG A 34 1.70 2.88 0.04
C ARG A 34 2.98 2.08 -0.15
N VAL A 35 3.20 1.09 0.70
CA VAL A 35 4.30 0.13 0.59
C VAL A 35 3.71 -1.25 0.31
N LEU A 36 4.12 -1.86 -0.81
CA LEU A 36 3.70 -3.20 -1.19
C LEU A 36 4.82 -4.21 -0.91
N VAL A 37 4.56 -5.16 -0.02
CA VAL A 37 5.50 -6.24 0.33
C VAL A 37 5.12 -7.49 -0.45
N LEU A 38 5.87 -7.79 -1.51
CA LEU A 38 5.54 -8.82 -2.48
C LEU A 38 6.62 -9.92 -2.53
N PRO A 39 6.25 -11.20 -2.66
CA PRO A 39 7.20 -12.22 -3.08
C PRO A 39 7.76 -11.88 -4.46
N ARG A 40 9.04 -12.17 -4.71
CA ARG A 40 9.74 -11.87 -5.97
C ARG A 40 8.97 -12.37 -7.20
N GLY A 41 8.40 -13.58 -7.11
CA GLY A 41 7.60 -14.18 -8.18
C GLY A 41 6.25 -13.48 -8.48
N GLN A 42 5.79 -12.57 -7.62
CA GLN A 42 4.54 -11.82 -7.81
C GLN A 42 4.74 -10.38 -8.28
N VAL A 43 5.96 -9.83 -8.22
CA VAL A 43 6.25 -8.43 -8.60
C VAL A 43 5.78 -8.15 -10.04
N ALA A 44 6.10 -9.03 -10.99
CA ALA A 44 5.68 -8.89 -12.38
C ALA A 44 4.14 -8.90 -12.55
N ASN A 45 3.44 -9.70 -11.75
CA ASN A 45 1.97 -9.79 -11.80
C ASN A 45 1.30 -8.54 -11.18
N ALA A 46 1.96 -7.90 -10.22
CA ALA A 46 1.48 -6.66 -9.59
C ALA A 46 1.71 -5.41 -10.45
N ARG A 47 2.50 -5.50 -11.53
CA ARG A 47 2.95 -4.38 -12.38
C ARG A 47 1.82 -3.43 -12.77
N GLU A 48 0.69 -3.96 -13.20
CA GLU A 48 -0.47 -3.17 -13.63
C GLU A 48 -1.20 -2.51 -12.44
N ILE A 49 -1.23 -3.15 -11.28
CA ILE A 49 -1.80 -2.57 -10.06
C ILE A 49 -0.94 -1.41 -9.59
N ILE A 50 0.38 -1.61 -9.52
CA ILE A 50 1.35 -0.57 -9.18
C ILE A 50 1.18 0.62 -10.12
N ARG A 51 1.10 0.37 -11.43
CA ARG A 51 0.92 1.41 -12.44
C ARG A 51 -0.34 2.26 -12.19
N ARG A 52 -1.46 1.62 -11.84
CA ARG A 52 -2.72 2.33 -11.53
C ARG A 52 -2.59 3.22 -10.29
N HIS A 53 -1.85 2.79 -9.27
CA HIS A 53 -1.62 3.57 -8.06
C HIS A 53 -0.77 4.80 -8.34
N VAL A 54 0.34 4.63 -9.06
CA VAL A 54 1.19 5.74 -9.50
C VAL A 54 0.39 6.73 -10.34
N GLN A 55 -0.44 6.24 -11.27
CA GLN A 55 -1.32 7.10 -12.09
C GLN A 55 -2.41 7.82 -11.27
N ALA A 56 -2.79 7.29 -10.11
CA ALA A 56 -3.68 7.94 -9.17
C ALA A 56 -2.96 9.02 -8.33
N GLY A 57 -1.64 9.14 -8.43
CA GLY A 57 -0.82 10.06 -7.64
C GLY A 57 -0.40 9.51 -6.28
N VAL A 58 -0.56 8.21 -6.03
CA VAL A 58 -0.10 7.55 -4.81
C VAL A 58 1.42 7.41 -4.85
N ALA A 59 2.10 7.75 -3.76
CA ALA A 59 3.51 7.46 -3.58
C ALA A 59 3.67 5.96 -3.25
N VAL A 60 4.15 5.17 -4.20
CA VAL A 60 4.25 3.70 -4.07
C VAL A 60 5.71 3.29 -3.88
N SER A 61 5.98 2.49 -2.85
CA SER A 61 7.24 1.76 -2.67
C SER A 61 7.00 0.26 -2.76
N ILE A 62 7.97 -0.49 -3.27
CA ILE A 62 7.86 -1.94 -3.41
C ILE A 62 9.02 -2.60 -2.68
N VAL A 63 8.68 -3.55 -1.83
CA VAL A 63 9.64 -4.34 -1.07
C VAL A 63 9.48 -5.81 -1.47
N VAL A 64 10.59 -6.43 -1.86
CA VAL A 64 10.62 -7.85 -2.20
C VAL A 64 10.84 -8.65 -0.92
N ARG A 65 9.88 -9.51 -0.55
CA ARG A 65 9.87 -10.21 0.74
C ARG A 65 11.15 -11.01 1.00
N GLU A 66 11.72 -11.61 -0.04
CA GLU A 66 12.95 -12.40 0.04
C GLU A 66 14.18 -11.55 0.41
N ASP A 67 14.16 -10.24 0.15
CA ASP A 67 15.28 -9.35 0.47
C ASP A 67 15.29 -8.97 1.96
N MET A 68 14.19 -9.27 2.67
CA MET A 68 14.02 -9.10 4.11
C MET A 68 14.17 -10.42 4.89
N ALA A 69 14.50 -11.54 4.23
CA ALA A 69 14.33 -12.89 4.81
C ALA A 69 15.15 -13.20 6.09
N ALA A 70 16.07 -12.33 6.48
CA ALA A 70 16.84 -12.43 7.72
C ALA A 70 16.28 -11.58 8.88
N ASP A 71 15.27 -10.76 8.62
CA ASP A 71 14.69 -9.84 9.59
C ASP A 71 13.59 -10.55 10.40
N PRO A 72 13.73 -10.70 11.73
CA PRO A 72 12.69 -11.33 12.56
C PRO A 72 11.42 -10.47 12.65
N ASP A 73 11.50 -9.18 12.32
CA ASP A 73 10.41 -8.22 12.40
C ASP A 73 9.68 -8.07 11.05
N LEU A 74 9.66 -9.15 10.25
CA LEU A 74 8.99 -9.18 8.95
C LEU A 74 7.52 -8.76 9.09
N PRO A 75 7.08 -7.73 8.35
CA PRO A 75 5.71 -7.26 8.41
C PRO A 75 4.71 -8.37 8.00
N GLU A 76 3.62 -8.48 8.74
CA GLU A 76 2.58 -9.50 8.53
C GLU A 76 1.75 -9.27 7.27
N PHE A 77 1.65 -8.02 6.78
CA PHE A 77 0.77 -7.64 5.68
C PHE A 77 1.51 -7.38 4.36
N GLU A 78 0.77 -7.48 3.25
CA GLU A 78 1.28 -7.24 1.89
C GLU A 78 1.05 -5.80 1.42
N ASP A 79 0.17 -5.04 2.07
CA ASP A 79 -0.17 -3.64 1.80
C ASP A 79 -0.09 -2.85 3.09
N TYR A 80 0.75 -1.83 3.11
CA TYR A 80 0.74 -0.81 4.16
C TYR A 80 0.43 0.51 3.50
N SER A 81 -0.53 1.25 4.05
CA SER A 81 -0.85 2.58 3.52
C SER A 81 -1.13 3.60 4.60
N LEU A 82 -0.57 4.79 4.39
CA LEU A 82 -0.81 5.99 5.17
C LEU A 82 -1.57 6.96 4.27
N VAL A 83 -2.70 7.46 4.77
CA VAL A 83 -3.54 8.44 4.10
C VAL A 83 -3.60 9.67 4.99
N THR A 84 -3.02 10.76 4.53
CA THR A 84 -2.97 12.01 5.27
C THR A 84 -3.88 13.02 4.60
N ASP A 85 -4.83 13.58 5.34
CA ASP A 85 -5.70 14.63 4.82
C ASP A 85 -5.02 16.02 4.90
N ARG A 86 -5.61 17.01 4.26
CA ARG A 86 -5.12 18.41 4.27
C ARG A 86 -5.01 19.04 5.67
N SER A 87 -5.67 18.48 6.67
CA SER A 87 -5.62 18.94 8.05
C SER A 87 -4.46 18.31 8.82
N GLY A 88 -3.70 17.41 8.18
CA GLY A 88 -2.62 16.63 8.76
C GLY A 88 -3.09 15.39 9.51
N VAL A 89 -4.37 14.98 9.38
CA VAL A 89 -4.85 13.76 10.02
C VAL A 89 -4.43 12.56 9.18
N THR A 90 -3.57 11.72 9.76
CA THR A 90 -3.14 10.46 9.16
C THR A 90 -4.05 9.33 9.61
N GLY A 91 -4.51 8.53 8.65
CA GLY A 91 -5.18 7.26 8.89
C GLY A 91 -4.51 6.12 8.14
N VAL A 92 -4.74 4.91 8.61
CA VAL A 92 -4.25 3.69 8.00
C VAL A 92 -5.41 2.98 7.34
N LEU A 93 -5.20 2.53 6.11
CA LEU A 93 -6.07 1.55 5.50
C LEU A 93 -5.39 0.19 5.58
N MET A 94 -6.07 -0.76 6.23
CA MET A 94 -5.72 -2.17 6.18
C MET A 94 -6.69 -2.85 5.22
N PRO A 95 -6.30 -3.07 3.95
CA PRO A 95 -7.13 -3.85 3.03
C PRO A 95 -7.17 -5.27 3.57
N ARG A 96 -8.32 -5.64 4.15
CA ARG A 96 -8.57 -7.02 4.52
C ARG A 96 -8.94 -7.80 3.26
N SER A 97 -8.92 -9.14 3.35
CA SER A 97 -9.28 -10.02 2.22
C SER A 97 -10.57 -9.55 1.55
N ALA A 98 -10.81 -9.89 0.28
CA ALA A 98 -12.02 -9.51 -0.47
C ALA A 98 -13.38 -9.88 0.19
N ARG A 99 -13.37 -10.62 1.31
CA ARG A 99 -14.54 -10.99 2.11
C ARG A 99 -14.74 -10.13 3.36
N GLU A 100 -13.77 -9.32 3.75
CA GLU A 100 -13.83 -8.44 4.91
C GLU A 100 -13.85 -6.98 4.43
N ALA A 101 -14.56 -6.13 5.18
CA ALA A 101 -14.60 -4.71 4.87
C ALA A 101 -13.22 -4.08 5.07
N ASP A 102 -12.88 -3.13 4.21
CA ASP A 102 -11.71 -2.28 4.39
C ASP A 102 -11.80 -1.58 5.74
N ILE A 103 -10.77 -1.71 6.58
CA ILE A 103 -10.71 -0.97 7.84
C ILE A 103 -9.85 0.25 7.59
N PHE A 104 -10.52 1.41 7.50
CA PHE A 104 -9.88 2.70 7.69
C PHE A 104 -9.93 3.07 9.17
N THR A 105 -8.79 3.45 9.72
CA THR A 105 -8.66 3.82 11.13
C THR A 105 -7.79 5.06 11.27
N THR A 106 -8.15 5.92 12.21
CA THR A 106 -7.31 7.03 12.68
C THR A 106 -6.90 6.82 14.14
N GLU A 107 -6.98 5.58 14.63
CA GLU A 107 -6.52 5.26 15.98
C GLU A 107 -5.00 5.46 16.06
N GLU A 108 -4.55 6.35 16.96
CA GLU A 108 -3.15 6.77 17.08
C GLU A 108 -2.18 5.59 17.16
N ARG A 109 -2.51 4.53 17.91
CA ARG A 109 -1.64 3.36 18.04
C ARG A 109 -1.48 2.60 16.74
N GLN A 110 -2.55 2.46 15.95
CA GLN A 110 -2.49 1.78 14.65
C GLN A 110 -1.76 2.63 13.61
N VAL A 111 -1.96 3.96 13.66
CA VAL A 111 -1.24 4.92 12.82
C VAL A 111 0.25 4.88 13.13
N ALA A 112 0.65 5.03 14.39
CA ALA A 112 2.04 5.00 14.80
C ALA A 112 2.72 3.68 14.42
N HIS A 113 2.04 2.55 14.61
CA HIS A 113 2.57 1.25 14.20
C HIS A 113 2.76 1.16 12.67
N ALA A 114 1.81 1.67 11.88
CA ALA A 114 1.96 1.69 10.43
C ALA A 114 3.08 2.62 9.98
N GLU A 115 3.27 3.77 10.64
CA GLU A 115 4.38 4.69 10.40
C GLU A 115 5.73 4.01 10.69
N GLU A 116 5.88 3.34 11.83
CA GLU A 116 7.08 2.56 12.18
C GLU A 116 7.39 1.48 11.13
N VAL A 117 6.36 0.75 10.68
CA VAL A 117 6.53 -0.29 9.64
C VAL A 117 6.90 0.31 8.30
N VAL A 118 6.27 1.42 7.89
CA VAL A 118 6.62 2.11 6.64
C VAL A 118 8.05 2.63 6.69
N GLU A 119 8.50 3.18 7.82
CA GLU A 119 9.88 3.65 8.01
C GLU A 119 10.88 2.47 7.95
N LEU A 120 10.57 1.36 8.65
CA LEU A 120 11.38 0.14 8.60
C LEU A 120 11.48 -0.40 7.17
N LEU A 121 10.38 -0.37 6.42
CA LEU A 121 10.33 -0.88 5.05
C LEU A 121 11.02 0.02 4.03
N ALA A 122 11.14 1.31 4.31
CA ALA A 122 11.78 2.28 3.41
C ALA A 122 13.24 1.90 3.09
N GLN A 123 13.95 1.24 4.02
CA GLN A 123 15.33 0.78 3.79
C GLN A 123 15.44 -0.36 2.75
N TYR A 124 14.35 -1.07 2.49
CA TYR A 124 14.27 -2.18 1.55
C TYR A 124 13.48 -1.81 0.29
N ALA A 125 12.99 -0.56 0.20
CA ALA A 125 12.23 -0.08 -0.94
C ALA A 125 13.11 -0.06 -2.18
N ASN A 126 12.69 -0.80 -3.19
CA ASN A 126 13.31 -0.74 -4.51
C ASN A 126 12.76 0.48 -5.25
N ASP A 127 13.61 1.15 -6.03
CA ASP A 127 13.12 2.19 -6.92
C ASP A 127 12.14 1.57 -7.91
N ILE A 128 11.06 2.29 -8.20
CA ILE A 128 10.01 1.78 -9.06
C ILE A 128 10.55 1.57 -10.48
N ASP A 129 11.53 2.38 -10.88
CA ASP A 129 12.19 2.29 -12.18
C ASP A 129 13.02 1.00 -12.33
N ASP A 130 13.62 0.50 -11.25
CA ASP A 130 14.35 -0.78 -11.23
C ASP A 130 13.42 -2.00 -11.40
N ILE A 131 12.13 -1.82 -11.11
CA ILE A 131 11.10 -2.86 -11.27
C ILE A 131 10.50 -2.85 -12.68
N TYR A 132 10.58 -1.71 -13.37
CA TYR A 132 10.02 -1.52 -14.70
C TYR A 132 11.02 -1.72 -15.86
N SER A 133 12.33 -1.73 -15.58
CA SER A 133 13.43 -2.03 -16.52
C SER A 133 13.49 -3.50 -16.95
#